data_AF-A0A7R9GYV3-F1
#
_entry.id   AF-A0A7R9GYV3-F1
#
_cell.length_a   1.000
_cell.length_b   1.000
_cell.length_c   1.000
_cell.angle_alpha   90.00
_cell.angle_beta   90.00
_cell.angle_gamma   90.00
#
_symmetry.space_group_name_H-M   'P 1'
#
loop_
_entity.id
_entity.type
_entity.pdbx_description
1 polymer ?
#
loop_
_entity_poly.entity_id
_entity_poly.type
_entity_poly.pdbx_seq_one_letter_code
_entity_poly.pdbx_strand_id
1 'polypeptide(L)'
;MTFYVYRNALIAEAGGIMSTHTSEIIQYMVPQYNHVITETELEDCKGKAERGNTAGAWCIVMGLSSKRKGRWRYRFWQKMFLTLIGLPLLVGLVLGFVAIFRAVFVTQLDGSMLHIINDQETQDIVDESQSMERAERLAGALKIATISYDTDHQENENLLAFIRYLEKGFPLIHSRSFIKREVINKYSLLFTVQGLTRGKLPYLLASHLDVVPVDAKAWEFPPFSGRIVNRTYVYGRGAIDDKAGVMVNT
;
A
#
# COMPACT_ATOMS: atom_id res chain seq x y z
N MET A 1 -22.82 13.19 -0.32
CA MET A 1 -23.06 12.05 -1.25
C MET A 1 -21.85 11.86 -2.15
N THR A 2 -21.42 10.62 -2.47
CA THR A 2 -20.03 10.41 -2.96
C THR A 2 -19.94 9.82 -4.36
N PHE A 3 -19.01 10.37 -5.14
CA PHE A 3 -18.54 9.92 -6.44
C PHE A 3 -17.18 9.26 -6.27
N TYR A 4 -17.02 8.03 -6.76
CA TYR A 4 -15.78 7.28 -6.66
C TYR A 4 -15.30 6.84 -8.05
N VAL A 5 -14.05 7.14 -8.37
CA VAL A 5 -13.35 6.56 -9.52
C VAL A 5 -12.22 5.69 -9.00
N TYR A 6 -12.36 4.39 -9.22
CA TYR A 6 -11.35 3.40 -8.88
C TYR A 6 -10.54 3.08 -10.13
N ARG A 7 -9.21 3.17 -10.06
CA ARG A 7 -8.34 2.86 -11.19
C ARG A 7 -7.24 1.87 -10.80
N ASN A 8 -7.07 0.85 -11.64
CA ASN A 8 -5.88 -0.01 -11.65
C ASN A 8 -4.93 0.45 -12.77
N ALA A 9 -3.63 0.52 -12.50
CA ALA A 9 -2.66 1.40 -13.17
C ALA A 9 -2.41 1.23 -14.70
N LEU A 10 -2.04 2.39 -15.27
CA LEU A 10 -1.23 2.80 -16.44
C LEU A 10 -1.50 2.25 -17.86
N ILE A 11 -1.64 3.23 -18.77
CA ILE A 11 -1.65 3.12 -20.24
C ILE A 11 -0.18 3.01 -20.68
N ALA A 12 0.21 1.89 -21.28
CA ALA A 12 1.41 1.83 -22.09
C ALA A 12 0.98 1.96 -23.55
N GLU A 13 1.53 2.96 -24.24
CA GLU A 13 1.40 3.12 -25.68
C GLU A 13 1.81 1.84 -26.41
N ALA A 14 1.07 1.56 -27.49
CA ALA A 14 1.19 0.33 -28.26
C ALA A 14 2.50 0.27 -29.05
N GLY A 15 3.46 -0.53 -28.57
CA GLY A 15 4.52 -1.15 -29.35
C GLY A 15 4.45 -2.67 -29.14
N GLY A 16 4.21 -3.43 -30.19
CA GLY A 16 3.71 -4.80 -30.11
C GLY A 16 4.71 -5.91 -29.78
N ILE A 17 4.18 -7.13 -29.96
CA ILE A 17 4.82 -8.47 -30.09
C ILE A 17 4.74 -9.39 -28.84
N MET A 18 3.66 -10.18 -28.82
CA MET A 18 3.58 -11.66 -28.88
C MET A 18 4.24 -12.58 -27.82
N SER A 19 3.37 -13.39 -27.18
CA SER A 19 3.55 -14.82 -26.75
C SER A 19 4.51 -15.09 -25.57
N THR A 20 4.28 -16.01 -24.61
CA THR A 20 3.64 -17.34 -24.66
C THR A 20 3.37 -17.84 -23.23
N HIS A 21 2.44 -18.80 -23.12
CA HIS A 21 2.21 -19.79 -22.05
C HIS A 21 3.34 -20.05 -21.03
N THR A 22 2.97 -20.29 -19.77
CA THR A 22 2.89 -21.66 -19.18
C THR A 22 2.22 -21.67 -17.80
N SER A 23 1.33 -22.65 -17.65
CA SER A 23 0.76 -23.17 -16.41
C SER A 23 1.72 -24.17 -15.78
N GLU A 24 1.80 -24.25 -14.45
CA GLU A 24 1.91 -25.54 -13.74
C GLU A 24 1.64 -25.45 -12.24
N ILE A 25 0.87 -26.44 -11.78
CA ILE A 25 0.51 -26.86 -10.43
C ILE A 25 1.47 -28.00 -10.03
N ILE A 26 1.67 -28.26 -8.71
CA ILE A 26 2.08 -29.51 -8.00
C ILE A 26 2.79 -29.06 -6.71
N GLN A 27 2.28 -29.17 -5.46
CA GLN A 27 1.87 -30.30 -4.61
C GLN A 27 2.93 -31.41 -4.47
N TYR A 28 3.57 -31.56 -3.29
CA TYR A 28 3.62 -32.83 -2.52
C TYR A 28 4.67 -32.85 -1.38
N MET A 29 4.24 -33.52 -0.29
CA MET A 29 4.94 -34.45 0.61
C MET A 29 5.91 -33.98 1.71
N VAL A 30 5.43 -34.26 2.94
CA VAL A 30 6.15 -34.54 4.19
C VAL A 30 6.77 -35.95 4.14
N PRO A 31 7.92 -36.17 4.79
CA PRO A 31 8.06 -37.35 5.64
C PRO A 31 8.55 -37.06 7.07
N GLN A 32 7.96 -37.82 7.98
CA GLN A 32 8.24 -37.98 9.41
C GLN A 32 9.65 -38.52 9.68
N TYR A 33 10.33 -38.05 10.75
CA TYR A 33 11.19 -38.90 11.59
C TYR A 33 11.37 -38.27 13.00
N ASN A 34 10.72 -38.89 13.99
CA ASN A 34 11.05 -38.78 15.41
C ASN A 34 12.00 -39.94 15.74
N HIS A 35 13.18 -39.64 16.31
CA HIS A 35 13.99 -40.65 17.00
C HIS A 35 14.23 -40.20 18.44
N VAL A 36 13.61 -40.93 19.37
CA VAL A 36 13.76 -40.85 20.82
C VAL A 36 14.89 -41.80 21.19
N ILE A 37 15.93 -41.32 21.88
CA ILE A 37 16.98 -42.18 22.43
C ILE A 37 16.54 -42.62 23.84
N THR A 38 16.42 -43.92 24.02
CA THR A 38 16.07 -44.61 25.28
C THR A 38 17.33 -44.99 26.07
N GLU A 39 17.15 -45.24 27.37
CA GLU A 39 18.14 -45.47 28.45
C GLU A 39 19.12 -46.65 28.29
N THR A 40 19.28 -47.20 27.08
CA THR A 40 20.06 -48.42 26.81
C THR A 40 21.44 -48.18 26.16
N GLU A 41 21.88 -46.93 25.99
CA GLU A 41 23.27 -46.59 25.60
C GLU A 41 24.17 -46.20 26.78
N LEU A 42 23.65 -46.25 28.02
CA LEU A 42 24.38 -45.92 29.26
C LEU A 42 25.03 -47.14 29.94
N GLU A 43 24.85 -48.35 29.41
CA GLU A 43 25.40 -49.59 29.96
C GLU A 43 26.68 -50.09 29.23
N ASP A 44 27.01 -49.62 28.02
CA ASP A 44 28.26 -50.03 27.31
C ASP A 44 29.54 -49.33 27.83
N CYS A 45 29.42 -48.31 28.67
CA CYS A 45 30.58 -47.68 29.32
C CYS A 45 30.95 -48.30 30.69
N LYS A 46 30.10 -49.15 31.28
CA LYS A 46 30.40 -49.81 32.56
C LYS A 46 31.00 -51.22 32.42
N GLY A 47 30.83 -51.88 31.28
CA GLY A 47 31.37 -53.24 31.03
C GLY A 47 32.84 -53.34 30.55
N LYS A 48 33.56 -52.21 30.45
CA LYS A 48 34.97 -52.14 30.00
C LYS A 48 35.97 -51.82 31.13
N ALA A 49 35.49 -51.67 32.38
CA ALA A 49 36.33 -51.42 33.55
C ALA A 49 36.63 -52.68 34.41
N GLU A 50 35.97 -53.82 34.16
CA GLU A 50 36.17 -55.06 34.93
C GLU A 50 37.03 -56.13 34.22
N ARG A 51 37.52 -55.85 33.00
CA ARG A 51 38.44 -56.74 32.28
C ARG A 51 39.84 -56.12 32.28
N GLY A 52 40.53 -56.29 33.40
CA GLY A 52 41.89 -55.83 33.62
C GLY A 52 42.85 -56.31 32.53
N ASN A 53 43.16 -55.42 31.59
CA ASN A 53 44.25 -55.61 30.64
C ASN A 53 44.98 -54.28 30.39
N THR A 54 46.15 -54.16 31.03
CA THR A 54 47.35 -53.34 30.75
C THR A 54 47.25 -51.89 30.25
N ALA A 55 46.21 -51.14 30.60
CA ALA A 55 46.22 -49.66 30.54
C ALA A 55 46.17 -49.00 31.94
N GLY A 56 46.46 -49.78 32.99
CA GLY A 56 46.43 -49.39 34.40
C GLY A 56 47.80 -49.16 35.05
N ALA A 57 48.87 -48.97 34.27
CA ALA A 57 50.24 -48.85 34.79
C ALA A 57 50.96 -47.53 34.44
N TRP A 58 50.24 -46.48 34.04
CA TRP A 58 50.80 -45.13 33.84
C TRP A 58 49.96 -43.98 34.43
N CYS A 59 48.97 -44.28 35.29
CA CYS A 59 48.31 -43.25 36.12
C CYS A 59 48.84 -43.18 37.56
N ILE A 60 50.00 -43.81 37.82
CA ILE A 60 50.76 -43.68 39.07
C ILE A 60 52.06 -42.93 38.77
N VAL A 61 51.93 -41.72 38.21
CA VAL A 61 52.94 -40.67 38.34
C VAL A 61 52.16 -39.42 38.73
N MET A 62 52.27 -39.05 40.01
CA MET A 62 51.67 -37.89 40.66
C MET A 62 50.16 -38.08 40.97
N GLY A 63 49.74 -38.72 42.05
CA GLY A 63 50.09 -38.33 43.41
C GLY A 63 49.65 -36.88 43.68
N LEU A 64 48.49 -36.73 44.36
CA LEU A 64 47.97 -35.59 45.14
C LEU A 64 46.48 -35.37 44.81
N SER A 65 45.56 -35.96 45.58
CA SER A 65 45.06 -35.39 46.84
C SER A 65 44.32 -34.06 46.67
N SER A 66 43.17 -34.00 47.34
CA SER A 66 42.51 -32.78 47.81
C SER A 66 41.54 -32.05 46.88
N LYS A 67 40.26 -32.29 47.22
CA LYS A 67 39.19 -31.29 47.46
C LYS A 67 38.35 -30.79 46.29
N ARG A 68 37.05 -31.09 46.43
CA ARG A 68 35.92 -30.26 45.98
C ARG A 68 36.24 -28.77 46.16
N LYS A 69 36.36 -28.02 45.07
CA LYS A 69 36.14 -26.56 44.99
C LYS A 69 36.22 -26.15 43.53
N GLY A 70 35.12 -25.67 42.93
CA GLY A 70 35.24 -24.96 41.64
C GLY A 70 34.04 -24.85 40.71
N ARG A 71 32.95 -25.61 40.87
CA ARG A 71 31.81 -25.58 39.92
C ARG A 71 31.16 -24.18 39.79
N TRP A 72 31.25 -23.35 40.83
CA TRP A 72 30.74 -21.98 40.82
C TRP A 72 31.64 -20.99 40.07
N ARG A 73 32.97 -21.16 40.14
CA ARG A 73 33.96 -20.26 39.49
C ARG A 73 33.90 -20.35 37.96
N TYR A 74 33.69 -21.54 37.41
CA TYR A 74 33.56 -21.72 35.96
C TYR A 74 32.25 -21.12 35.42
N ARG A 75 31.12 -21.31 36.13
CA ARG A 75 29.83 -20.68 35.77
C ARG A 75 29.87 -19.16 35.90
N PHE A 76 30.64 -18.63 36.86
CA PHE A 76 30.86 -17.21 37.03
C PHE A 76 31.68 -16.60 35.88
N TRP A 77 32.80 -17.24 35.52
CA TRP A 77 33.64 -16.80 34.39
C TRP A 77 32.96 -16.98 33.03
N GLN A 78 32.18 -18.04 32.84
CA GLN A 78 31.39 -18.26 31.63
C GLN A 78 30.30 -17.19 31.46
N LYS A 79 29.58 -16.83 32.55
CA LYS A 79 28.61 -15.73 32.52
C LYS A 79 29.29 -14.39 32.24
N MET A 80 30.44 -14.12 32.88
CA MET A 80 31.20 -12.89 32.64
C MET A 80 31.70 -12.77 31.20
N PHE A 81 32.21 -13.85 30.61
CA PHE A 81 32.69 -13.84 29.21
C PHE A 81 31.54 -13.67 28.21
N LEU A 82 30.40 -14.34 28.44
CA LEU A 82 29.20 -14.16 27.62
C LEU A 82 28.62 -12.74 27.71
N THR A 83 28.69 -12.10 28.88
CA THR A 83 28.20 -10.72 29.03
C THR A 83 29.17 -9.67 28.51
N LEU A 84 30.48 -9.86 28.70
CA LEU A 84 31.48 -8.85 28.30
C LEU A 84 31.81 -8.91 26.80
N ILE A 85 31.67 -10.07 26.16
CA ILE A 85 32.03 -10.25 24.75
C ILE A 85 30.80 -10.61 23.91
N GLY A 86 29.92 -11.47 24.42
CA GLY A 86 28.71 -11.88 23.69
C GLY A 86 27.69 -10.76 23.54
N LEU A 87 27.47 -9.94 24.57
CA LEU A 87 26.54 -8.81 24.50
C LEU A 87 26.98 -7.73 23.49
N PRO A 88 28.23 -7.23 23.49
CA PRO A 88 28.65 -6.25 22.48
C PRO A 88 28.68 -6.82 21.06
N LEU A 89 29.01 -8.10 20.87
CA LEU A 89 28.91 -8.76 19.56
C LEU A 89 27.47 -8.85 19.06
N LEU A 90 26.52 -9.21 19.94
CA LEU A 90 25.09 -9.25 19.61
C LEU A 90 24.58 -7.85 19.25
N VAL A 91 24.93 -6.84 20.05
CA VAL A 91 24.57 -5.44 19.78
C VAL A 91 25.16 -4.98 18.44
N GLY A 92 26.42 -5.30 18.16
CA GLY A 92 27.07 -4.99 16.88
C GLY A 92 26.36 -5.67 15.69
N LEU A 93 25.97 -6.93 15.84
CA LEU A 93 25.20 -7.66 14.83
C LEU A 93 23.81 -7.05 14.60
N VAL A 94 23.11 -6.68 15.67
CA VAL A 94 21.79 -6.03 15.58
C VAL A 94 21.90 -4.66 14.93
N LEU A 95 22.88 -3.84 15.32
CA LEU A 95 23.11 -2.53 14.71
C LEU A 95 23.53 -2.64 13.24
N GLY A 96 24.37 -3.62 12.91
CA GLY A 96 24.74 -3.93 11.52
C GLY A 96 23.54 -4.38 10.70
N PHE A 97 22.70 -5.26 11.24
CA PHE A 97 21.46 -5.67 10.59
C PHE A 97 20.51 -4.49 10.39
N VAL A 98 20.31 -3.62 11.39
CA VAL A 98 19.48 -2.43 11.26
C VAL A 98 20.05 -1.47 10.21
N ALA A 99 21.37 -1.28 10.17
CA ALA A 99 22.03 -0.44 9.17
C ALA A 99 21.89 -1.00 7.75
N ILE A 100 22.08 -2.31 7.57
CA ILE A 100 21.92 -3.00 6.27
C ILE A 100 20.44 -2.99 5.86
N PHE A 101 19.52 -3.27 6.78
CA PHE A 101 18.09 -3.23 6.53
C PHE A 101 17.65 -1.82 6.14
N ARG A 102 18.09 -0.79 6.88
CA ARG A 102 17.88 0.62 6.50
C ARG A 102 18.46 0.92 5.12
N ALA A 103 19.72 0.54 4.86
CA ALA A 103 20.35 0.82 3.58
C ALA A 103 19.60 0.14 2.42
N VAL A 104 19.25 -1.14 2.53
CA VAL A 104 18.59 -1.90 1.45
C VAL A 104 17.12 -1.50 1.30
N PHE A 105 16.35 -1.41 2.38
CA PHE A 105 14.92 -1.10 2.29
C PHE A 105 14.64 0.38 2.03
N VAL A 106 15.40 1.32 2.61
CA VAL A 106 15.19 2.76 2.35
C VAL A 106 15.60 3.11 0.92
N THR A 107 16.73 2.59 0.43
CA THR A 107 17.15 2.86 -0.96
C THR A 107 16.24 2.20 -2.01
N GLN A 108 15.64 1.03 -1.71
CA GLN A 108 14.65 0.43 -2.61
C GLN A 108 13.30 1.16 -2.62
N LEU A 109 12.89 1.77 -1.49
CA LEU A 109 11.72 2.65 -1.45
C LEU A 109 11.98 3.97 -2.20
N ASP A 110 13.16 4.57 -2.05
CA ASP A 110 13.52 5.82 -2.72
C ASP A 110 13.69 5.63 -4.24
N GLY A 111 14.36 4.56 -4.68
CA GLY A 111 14.59 4.30 -6.11
C GLY A 111 13.30 4.02 -6.90
N SER A 112 12.30 3.42 -6.25
CA SER A 112 10.98 3.18 -6.85
C SER A 112 10.15 4.47 -6.97
N MET A 113 10.37 5.44 -6.08
CA MET A 113 9.72 6.75 -6.13
C MET A 113 10.43 7.70 -7.12
N LEU A 114 11.76 7.66 -7.17
CA LEU A 114 12.56 8.54 -8.04
C LEU A 114 12.37 8.26 -9.53
N HIS A 115 11.99 7.03 -9.91
CA HIS A 115 11.67 6.70 -11.30
C HIS A 115 10.27 7.16 -11.73
N ILE A 116 9.39 7.51 -10.78
CA ILE A 116 8.08 8.13 -11.04
C ILE A 116 8.23 9.65 -11.14
N ILE A 117 9.20 10.23 -10.42
CA ILE A 117 9.61 11.63 -10.53
C ILE A 117 10.79 11.73 -11.52
N ASN A 118 10.66 11.11 -12.69
CA ASN A 118 11.39 11.62 -13.83
C ASN A 118 10.54 12.79 -14.34
N ASP A 119 10.87 13.99 -13.87
CA ASP A 119 10.44 15.27 -14.42
C ASP A 119 10.89 15.33 -15.90
N GLN A 120 10.22 14.60 -16.78
CA GLN A 120 9.68 15.32 -17.91
C GLN A 120 8.68 16.26 -17.28
N GLU A 121 9.14 17.48 -17.02
CA GLU A 121 8.31 18.66 -17.05
C GLU A 121 7.57 18.57 -18.39
N THR A 122 6.47 17.83 -18.39
CA THR A 122 5.44 17.94 -19.38
C THR A 122 4.97 19.34 -19.11
N GLN A 123 5.60 20.28 -19.83
CA GLN A 123 5.02 21.58 -20.06
C GLN A 123 3.72 21.22 -20.77
N ASP A 124 2.69 20.95 -19.96
CA ASP A 124 1.37 20.63 -20.42
C ASP A 124 0.97 21.95 -21.07
N ILE A 125 1.18 22.06 -22.38
CA ILE A 125 0.72 23.20 -23.15
C ILE A 125 -0.79 23.07 -23.08
N VAL A 126 -1.37 23.63 -22.02
CA VAL A 126 -2.79 23.58 -21.80
C VAL A 126 -3.37 24.50 -22.86
N ASP A 127 -3.81 23.89 -23.94
CA ASP A 127 -4.54 24.55 -25.02
C ASP A 127 -5.66 25.37 -24.39
N GLU A 128 -5.66 26.69 -24.66
CA GLU A 128 -6.67 27.61 -24.12
C GLU A 128 -8.08 27.14 -24.50
N SER A 129 -8.24 26.53 -25.69
CA SER A 129 -9.51 25.95 -26.11
C SER A 129 -9.97 24.82 -25.18
N GLN A 130 -9.06 23.91 -24.81
CA GLN A 130 -9.37 22.81 -23.89
C GLN A 130 -9.64 23.31 -22.47
N SER A 131 -8.90 24.33 -22.01
CA SER A 131 -9.15 25.00 -20.73
C SER A 131 -10.55 25.61 -20.68
N MET A 132 -10.94 26.32 -21.74
CA MET A 132 -12.25 26.94 -21.84
C MET A 132 -13.37 25.92 -21.92
N GLU A 133 -13.21 24.82 -22.66
CA GLU A 133 -14.20 23.73 -22.70
C GLU A 133 -14.42 23.13 -21.31
N ARG A 134 -13.34 22.86 -20.55
CA ARG A 134 -13.42 22.38 -19.17
C ARG A 134 -14.11 23.40 -18.26
N ALA A 135 -13.78 24.68 -18.40
CA ALA A 135 -14.40 25.77 -17.65
C ALA A 135 -15.91 25.89 -17.94
N GLU A 136 -16.32 25.78 -19.21
CA GLU A 136 -17.73 25.78 -19.62
C GLU A 136 -18.49 24.56 -19.09
N ARG A 137 -17.85 23.39 -19.11
CA ARG A 137 -18.43 22.16 -18.55
C ARG A 137 -18.66 22.30 -17.04
N LEU A 138 -17.68 22.83 -16.30
CA LEU A 138 -17.82 23.13 -14.87
C LEU A 138 -18.88 24.22 -14.63
N ALA A 139 -18.86 25.30 -15.40
CA ALA A 139 -19.86 26.36 -15.33
C ALA A 139 -21.29 25.82 -15.51
N GLY A 140 -21.51 24.91 -16.45
CA GLY A 140 -22.80 24.23 -16.62
C GLY A 140 -23.18 23.35 -15.42
N ALA A 141 -22.23 22.65 -14.81
CA ALA A 141 -22.47 21.87 -13.60
C ALA A 141 -22.88 22.74 -12.39
N LEU A 142 -22.34 23.95 -12.28
CA LEU A 142 -22.66 24.90 -11.21
C LEU A 142 -24.08 25.46 -11.28
N LYS A 143 -24.73 25.36 -12.44
CA LYS A 143 -26.14 25.76 -12.61
C LYS A 143 -27.14 24.82 -11.94
N ILE A 144 -26.71 23.61 -11.60
CA ILE A 144 -27.57 22.59 -11.01
C ILE A 144 -27.42 22.64 -9.49
N ALA A 145 -28.41 23.21 -8.79
CA ALA A 145 -28.36 23.46 -7.35
C ALA A 145 -28.60 22.17 -6.53
N THR A 146 -27.57 21.33 -6.42
CA THR A 146 -27.56 20.06 -5.68
C THR A 146 -27.50 20.26 -4.15
N ILE A 147 -28.38 21.11 -3.62
CA ILE A 147 -28.31 21.55 -2.21
C ILE A 147 -28.64 20.39 -1.26
N SER A 148 -27.80 20.21 -0.24
CA SER A 148 -27.94 19.20 0.80
C SER A 148 -27.38 19.75 2.12
N TYR A 149 -28.11 19.60 3.23
CA TYR A 149 -27.62 20.02 4.55
C TYR A 149 -28.08 19.15 5.73
N ASP A 150 -29.07 18.28 5.54
CA ASP A 150 -29.52 17.29 6.53
C ASP A 150 -30.02 16.01 5.81
N THR A 151 -30.33 14.96 6.56
CA THR A 151 -30.85 13.69 6.01
C THR A 151 -32.14 13.86 5.22
N ASP A 152 -32.99 14.79 5.63
CA ASP A 152 -34.32 15.02 5.04
C ASP A 152 -34.34 16.19 4.04
N HIS A 153 -33.24 16.95 3.95
CA HIS A 153 -33.14 18.14 3.11
C HIS A 153 -32.10 17.93 2.02
N GLN A 154 -32.51 17.21 0.99
CA GLN A 154 -31.71 16.92 -0.20
C GLN A 154 -32.51 17.23 -1.46
N GLU A 155 -31.94 18.05 -2.33
CA GLU A 155 -32.50 18.36 -3.64
C GLU A 155 -32.31 17.18 -4.63
N ASN A 156 -33.06 16.11 -4.39
CA ASN A 156 -32.94 14.82 -5.08
C ASN A 156 -33.09 14.94 -6.61
N GLU A 157 -34.03 15.76 -7.09
CA GLU A 157 -34.25 15.98 -8.53
C GLU A 157 -33.06 16.68 -9.18
N ASN A 158 -32.43 17.63 -8.48
CA ASN A 158 -31.23 18.31 -8.95
C ASN A 158 -30.02 17.36 -8.94
N LEU A 159 -29.94 16.45 -7.96
CA LEU A 159 -28.95 15.36 -7.95
C LEU A 159 -29.09 14.47 -9.19
N LEU A 160 -30.31 14.02 -9.50
CA LEU A 160 -30.57 13.22 -10.71
C LEU A 160 -30.28 14.01 -11.99
N ALA A 161 -30.61 15.31 -12.02
CA ALA A 161 -30.27 16.19 -13.13
C ALA A 161 -28.75 16.30 -13.31
N PHE A 162 -28.00 16.37 -12.20
CA PHE A 162 -26.55 16.42 -12.26
C PHE A 162 -25.95 15.09 -12.73
N ILE A 163 -26.47 13.95 -12.30
CA ILE A 163 -26.05 12.63 -12.81
C ILE A 163 -26.27 12.53 -14.33
N ARG A 164 -27.42 12.99 -14.85
CA ARG A 164 -27.67 13.06 -16.30
C ARG A 164 -26.71 14.01 -17.02
N TYR A 165 -26.35 15.11 -16.37
CA TYR A 165 -25.36 16.05 -16.90
C TYR A 165 -23.97 15.40 -17.02
N LEU A 166 -23.55 14.60 -16.03
CA LEU A 166 -22.31 13.82 -16.09
C LEU A 166 -22.34 12.79 -17.23
N GLU A 167 -23.45 12.05 -17.38
CA GLU A 167 -23.62 11.07 -18.46
C GLU A 167 -23.46 11.69 -19.85
N LYS A 168 -24.01 12.89 -20.03
CA LYS A 168 -23.88 13.65 -21.28
C LYS A 168 -22.49 14.24 -21.47
N GLY A 169 -21.88 14.74 -20.39
CA GLY A 169 -20.59 15.43 -20.42
C GLY A 169 -19.39 14.49 -20.64
N PHE A 170 -19.52 13.22 -20.25
CA PHE A 170 -18.42 12.25 -20.25
C PHE A 170 -18.82 10.90 -20.89
N PRO A 171 -19.27 10.86 -22.15
CA PRO A 171 -19.81 9.64 -22.75
C PRO A 171 -18.83 8.46 -22.75
N LEU A 172 -17.51 8.71 -22.74
CA LEU A 172 -16.49 7.67 -22.70
C LEU A 172 -16.46 6.91 -21.37
N ILE A 173 -16.56 7.58 -20.22
CA ILE A 173 -16.59 6.89 -18.92
C ILE A 173 -17.83 5.99 -18.80
N HIS A 174 -18.90 6.32 -19.53
CA HIS A 174 -20.17 5.59 -19.52
C HIS A 174 -20.31 4.50 -20.59
N SER A 175 -19.45 4.47 -21.62
CA SER A 175 -19.62 3.57 -22.78
C SER A 175 -18.51 2.54 -22.95
N ARG A 176 -17.34 2.72 -22.32
CA ARG A 176 -16.20 1.82 -22.48
C ARG A 176 -16.41 0.51 -21.72
N SER A 177 -16.11 -0.62 -22.37
CA SER A 177 -16.31 -1.97 -21.82
C SER A 177 -15.42 -2.31 -20.62
N PHE A 178 -14.26 -1.65 -20.47
CA PHE A 178 -13.36 -1.84 -19.33
C PHE A 178 -13.75 -1.00 -18.11
N ILE A 179 -14.89 -0.29 -18.17
CA ILE A 179 -15.40 0.54 -17.08
C ILE A 179 -16.73 -0.04 -16.61
N LYS A 180 -16.80 -0.41 -15.33
CA LYS A 180 -18.03 -0.85 -14.68
C LYS A 180 -18.59 0.31 -13.87
N ARG A 181 -19.81 0.74 -14.19
CA ARG A 181 -20.57 1.72 -13.41
C ARG A 181 -21.54 1.02 -12.48
N GLU A 182 -21.58 1.44 -11.23
CA GLU A 182 -22.54 1.02 -10.22
C GLU A 182 -23.18 2.24 -9.58
N VAL A 183 -24.50 2.21 -9.38
CA VAL A 183 -25.25 3.25 -8.70
C VAL A 183 -25.63 2.74 -7.31
N ILE A 184 -25.12 3.39 -6.28
CA ILE A 184 -25.32 3.02 -4.88
C ILE A 184 -26.29 4.00 -4.24
N ASN A 185 -27.28 3.49 -3.50
CA ASN A 185 -28.31 4.30 -2.83
C ASN A 185 -28.96 5.33 -3.77
N LYS A 186 -29.25 4.92 -5.01
CA LYS A 186 -29.90 5.69 -6.10
C LYS A 186 -29.07 6.82 -6.72
N TYR A 187 -28.08 7.33 -6.02
CA TYR A 187 -27.47 8.60 -6.40
C TYR A 187 -25.93 8.59 -6.39
N SER A 188 -25.29 7.82 -5.50
CA SER A 188 -23.83 7.71 -5.47
C SER A 188 -23.34 6.92 -6.68
N LEU A 189 -22.29 7.40 -7.34
CA LEU A 189 -21.72 6.76 -8.52
C LEU A 189 -20.38 6.13 -8.18
N LEU A 190 -20.24 4.84 -8.47
CA LEU A 190 -18.98 4.10 -8.38
C LEU A 190 -18.57 3.65 -9.78
N PHE A 191 -17.42 4.13 -10.23
CA PHE A 191 -16.79 3.70 -11.47
C PHE A 191 -15.57 2.85 -11.16
N THR A 192 -15.57 1.62 -11.63
CA THR A 192 -14.41 0.72 -11.58
C THR A 192 -13.76 0.67 -12.95
N VAL A 193 -12.57 1.25 -13.08
CA VAL A 193 -11.78 1.26 -14.32
C VAL A 193 -10.74 0.14 -14.25
N GLN A 194 -10.92 -0.87 -15.10
CA GLN A 194 -10.00 -1.99 -15.21
C GLN A 194 -8.70 -1.56 -15.90
N GLY A 195 -7.59 -1.66 -15.19
CA GLY A 195 -6.25 -1.46 -15.72
C GLY A 195 -5.82 -2.62 -16.62
N LEU A 196 -4.92 -2.32 -17.56
CA LEU A 196 -4.34 -3.31 -18.47
C LEU A 196 -3.39 -4.27 -17.75
N THR A 197 -2.64 -3.76 -16.76
CA THR A 197 -1.63 -4.54 -16.05
C THR A 197 -2.23 -5.17 -14.79
N ARG A 198 -2.16 -6.50 -14.69
CA ARG A 198 -2.56 -7.25 -13.48
C ARG A 198 -1.53 -7.09 -12.36
N GLY A 199 -1.98 -7.21 -11.11
CA GLY A 199 -1.09 -7.21 -9.93
C GLY A 199 -0.62 -5.83 -9.44
N LYS A 200 -1.13 -4.74 -10.02
CA LYS A 200 -0.88 -3.38 -9.52
C LYS A 200 -1.84 -3.05 -8.37
N LEU A 201 -1.37 -2.22 -7.45
CA LEU A 201 -2.22 -1.71 -6.38
C LEU A 201 -3.23 -0.70 -6.94
N PRO A 202 -4.49 -0.79 -6.51
CA PRO A 202 -5.51 0.18 -6.90
C PRO A 202 -5.33 1.52 -6.19
N TYR A 203 -5.94 2.56 -6.75
CA TYR A 203 -6.19 3.81 -6.04
C TYR A 203 -7.64 4.27 -6.22
N LEU A 204 -8.09 5.11 -5.29
CA LEU A 204 -9.43 5.67 -5.23
C LEU A 204 -9.36 7.18 -5.39
N LEU A 205 -10.08 7.70 -6.38
CA LEU A 205 -10.44 9.11 -6.46
C LEU A 205 -11.84 9.25 -5.89
N ALA A 206 -12.05 10.24 -5.03
CA ALA A 206 -13.32 10.49 -4.39
C ALA A 206 -13.66 11.98 -4.47
N SER A 207 -14.90 12.26 -4.84
CA SER A 207 -15.48 13.61 -4.85
C SER A 207 -16.92 13.56 -4.39
N HIS A 208 -17.55 14.71 -4.13
CA HIS A 208 -18.97 14.75 -3.80
C HIS A 208 -19.76 15.63 -4.78
N LEU A 209 -21.07 15.35 -4.89
CA LEU A 209 -21.95 15.98 -5.89
C LEU A 209 -22.79 17.12 -5.30
N ASP A 210 -23.01 17.09 -4.00
CA ASP A 210 -23.88 18.01 -3.28
C ASP A 210 -23.16 19.31 -2.91
N VAL A 211 -23.94 20.30 -2.53
CA VAL A 211 -23.44 21.60 -2.11
C VAL A 211 -24.22 22.11 -0.92
N VAL A 212 -23.57 22.92 -0.09
CA VAL A 212 -24.25 23.55 1.05
C VAL A 212 -25.14 24.72 0.60
N PRO A 213 -26.18 25.07 1.40
CA PRO A 213 -26.97 26.28 1.20
C PRO A 213 -26.13 27.55 1.10
N VAL A 214 -26.76 28.60 0.59
CA VAL A 214 -26.07 29.86 0.31
C VAL A 214 -27.03 31.04 0.47
N ASP A 215 -26.57 32.11 1.11
CA ASP A 215 -27.25 33.40 1.06
C ASP A 215 -26.86 34.13 -0.22
N ALA A 216 -27.80 34.23 -1.17
CA ALA A 216 -27.57 34.87 -2.46
C ALA A 216 -27.19 36.36 -2.34
N LYS A 217 -27.55 37.04 -1.25
CA LYS A 217 -27.22 38.47 -1.05
C LYS A 217 -25.74 38.72 -0.75
N ALA A 218 -25.04 37.71 -0.25
CA ALA A 218 -23.62 37.79 0.07
C ALA A 218 -22.71 37.57 -1.15
N TRP A 219 -23.29 37.39 -2.35
CA TRP A 219 -22.55 37.04 -3.55
C TRP A 219 -22.54 38.15 -4.59
N GLU A 220 -21.39 38.39 -5.19
CA GLU A 220 -21.20 39.31 -6.30
C GLU A 220 -21.95 38.84 -7.57
N PHE A 221 -22.03 37.53 -7.77
CA PHE A 221 -22.78 36.90 -8.86
C PHE A 221 -23.75 35.86 -8.31
N PRO A 222 -24.90 35.60 -8.98
CA PRO A 222 -25.83 34.58 -8.50
C PRO A 222 -25.12 33.25 -8.27
N PRO A 223 -25.24 32.62 -7.08
CA PRO A 223 -24.41 31.48 -6.69
C PRO A 223 -24.45 30.29 -7.66
N PHE A 224 -25.58 30.07 -8.33
CA PHE A 224 -25.78 29.00 -9.30
C PHE A 224 -25.80 29.50 -10.75
N SER A 225 -25.14 30.62 -11.06
CA SER A 225 -25.03 31.12 -12.44
C SER A 225 -23.96 30.39 -13.26
N GLY A 226 -22.93 29.85 -12.60
CA GLY A 226 -21.74 29.30 -13.28
C GLY A 226 -21.04 30.36 -14.13
N ARG A 227 -20.88 31.59 -13.60
CA ARG A 227 -20.37 32.71 -14.38
C ARG A 227 -18.87 32.56 -14.63
N ILE A 228 -18.47 32.61 -15.90
CA ILE A 228 -17.05 32.74 -16.26
C ILE A 228 -16.72 34.23 -16.35
N VAL A 229 -15.67 34.67 -15.66
CA VAL A 229 -15.23 36.07 -15.60
C VAL A 229 -13.85 36.18 -16.20
N ASN A 230 -13.69 37.08 -17.18
CA ASN A 230 -12.44 37.39 -17.87
C ASN A 230 -11.72 36.17 -18.48
N ARG A 231 -12.42 35.06 -18.72
CA ARG A 231 -11.85 33.76 -19.13
C ARG A 231 -10.85 33.14 -18.15
N THR A 232 -10.71 33.70 -16.95
CA THR A 232 -9.72 33.26 -15.96
C THR A 232 -10.36 32.63 -14.73
N TYR A 233 -11.61 32.97 -14.42
CA TYR A 233 -12.28 32.52 -13.20
C TYR A 233 -13.66 31.95 -13.51
N VAL A 234 -14.03 30.88 -12.81
CA VAL A 234 -15.39 30.33 -12.79
C VAL A 234 -15.99 30.57 -11.41
N TYR A 235 -17.09 31.32 -11.35
CA TYR A 235 -17.80 31.66 -10.13
C TYR A 235 -19.07 30.83 -9.97
N GLY A 236 -19.21 30.19 -8.81
CA GLY A 236 -20.45 29.57 -8.37
C GLY A 236 -20.28 28.69 -7.13
N ARG A 237 -21.38 28.44 -6.43
CA ARG A 237 -21.44 27.48 -5.33
C ARG A 237 -21.18 26.08 -5.89
N GLY A 238 -20.20 25.40 -5.31
CA GLY A 238 -19.73 24.11 -5.78
C GLY A 238 -18.46 24.16 -6.61
N ALA A 239 -17.98 25.36 -7.00
CA ALA A 239 -16.86 25.48 -7.94
C ALA A 239 -15.59 24.83 -7.41
N ILE A 240 -15.26 25.06 -6.14
CA ILE A 240 -14.13 24.43 -5.46
C ILE A 240 -14.58 23.19 -4.66
N ASP A 241 -15.75 23.26 -4.02
CA ASP A 241 -16.25 22.22 -3.11
C ASP A 241 -17.60 21.65 -3.58
N ASP A 242 -17.63 20.55 -4.32
CA ASP A 242 -16.48 19.82 -4.90
C ASP A 242 -16.71 19.46 -6.38
N LYS A 243 -17.48 20.28 -7.09
CA LYS A 243 -17.78 20.00 -8.49
C LYS A 243 -16.54 20.10 -9.37
N ALA A 244 -15.52 20.88 -9.01
CA ALA A 244 -14.24 20.81 -9.74
C ALA A 244 -13.63 19.40 -9.69
N GLY A 245 -13.61 18.73 -8.53
CA GLY A 245 -13.08 17.37 -8.39
C GLY A 245 -13.82 16.35 -9.25
N VAL A 246 -15.14 16.55 -9.42
CA VAL A 246 -15.98 15.71 -10.29
C VAL A 246 -15.75 16.01 -11.79
N MET A 247 -15.63 17.28 -12.16
CA MET A 247 -15.70 17.72 -13.56
C MET A 247 -14.34 17.83 -14.26
N VAL A 248 -13.24 17.96 -13.53
CA VAL A 248 -11.90 18.23 -14.09
C VAL A 248 -11.05 16.95 -14.20
N ASN A 249 -11.39 15.89 -13.48
CA ASN A 249 -10.61 14.64 -13.40
C ASN A 249 -10.76 13.66 -14.59
N THR A 250 -11.08 14.14 -15.79
CA THR A 250 -11.33 13.28 -16.97
C THR A 250 -10.74 13.84 -18.25
#